data_AF-A0A2I0ISR0-F1
#
_entry.id   AF-A0A2I0ISR0-F1
#
_cell.length_a   1.000
_cell.length_b   1.000
_cell.length_c   1.000
_cell.angle_alpha   90.00
_cell.angle_beta   90.00
_cell.angle_gamma   90.00
#
_symmetry.space_group_name_H-M   'P 1'
#
loop_
_entity.id
_entity.type
_entity.pdbx_description
1 polymer ?
#
loop_
_entity_poly.entity_id
_entity_poly.type
_entity_poly.pdbx_seq_one_letter_code
_entity_poly.pdbx_strand_id
1 'polypeptide(L)' 'MSKRKVREPKEENVTLGPAVREGEHVFGVAHIFASFNDTFIHVTDLSGRETMVRIT' A
#
# COMPACT_ATOMS: atom_id res chain seq x y z
N MET A 1 10.64 25.80 35.85
CA MET A 1 9.57 25.46 34.89
C MET A 1 10.11 24.46 33.89
N SER A 2 10.10 23.16 34.23
CA SER A 2 10.63 22.11 33.36
C SER A 2 9.60 21.77 32.27
N LYS A 3 9.94 22.00 31.00
CA LYS A 3 9.09 21.64 29.86
C LYS A 3 9.00 20.12 29.79
N ARG A 4 7.87 19.57 30.25
CA ARG A 4 7.50 18.18 29.99
C ARG A 4 7.37 18.01 28.48
N LYS A 5 8.24 17.18 27.89
CA LYS A 5 8.17 16.74 26.51
C LYS A 5 6.90 15.90 26.37
N VAL A 6 5.85 16.50 25.79
CA VAL A 6 4.63 15.79 25.41
C VAL A 6 5.04 14.76 24.37
N ARG A 7 4.91 13.47 24.71
CA ARG A 7 5.05 12.38 23.73
C ARG A 7 3.90 12.57 22.74
N GLU A 8 4.23 12.86 21.49
CA GLU A 8 3.25 12.85 20.40
C GLU A 8 2.59 11.46 20.39
N PRO A 9 1.25 11.38 20.40
CA PRO A 9 0.56 10.11 20.24
C PRO A 9 0.97 9.54 18.89
N LYS A 10 1.62 8.38 18.90
CA LYS A 10 1.91 7.63 17.68
C LYS A 10 0.57 7.36 17.01
N GLU A 11 0.35 7.95 15.84
CA GLU A 11 -0.77 7.57 14.97
C GLU A 11 -0.69 6.06 14.78
N GLU A 12 -1.65 5.32 15.34
CA GLU A 12 -1.82 3.91 15.05
C GLU A 12 -2.12 3.80 13.56
N ASN A 13 -1.16 3.30 12.80
CA ASN A 13 -1.33 3.05 11.39
C ASN A 13 -2.26 1.83 11.26
N VAL A 14 -3.57 2.09 11.21
CA VAL A 14 -4.61 1.06 11.08
C VAL A 14 -4.44 0.42 9.71
N THR A 15 -3.78 -0.73 9.68
CA THR A 15 -3.59 -1.52 8.47
C THR A 15 -4.84 -2.37 8.23
N LEU A 16 -5.72 -1.92 7.33
CA LEU A 16 -6.92 -2.65 6.91
C LEU A 16 -6.61 -3.78 5.91
N GLY A 17 -5.42 -4.40 6.03
CA GLY A 17 -4.95 -5.46 5.15
C GLY A 17 -5.17 -6.85 5.73
N PRO A 18 -5.05 -7.92 4.91
CA PRO A 18 -5.11 -9.29 5.41
C PRO A 18 -4.04 -9.52 6.49
N ALA A 19 -4.44 -10.12 7.61
CA ALA A 19 -3.54 -10.49 8.69
C ALA A 19 -2.69 -11.69 8.23
N VAL A 20 -1.53 -11.40 7.65
CA VAL A 20 -0.57 -12.44 7.24
C VAL A 20 0.21 -12.96 8.44
N ARG A 21 0.46 -14.26 8.45
CA ARG A 21 1.37 -14.87 9.42
C ARG A 21 2.81 -14.54 9.04
N GLU A 22 3.69 -14.57 10.03
CA GLU A 22 5.12 -14.34 9.82
C GLU A 22 5.67 -15.39 8.85
N GLY A 23 6.17 -14.94 7.69
CA GLY A 23 6.65 -15.81 6.60
C GLY A 23 5.69 -16.00 5.42
N GLU A 24 4.49 -15.42 5.45
CA GLU A 24 3.56 -15.44 4.31
C GLU A 24 3.66 -14.16 3.45
N HIS A 25 3.59 -14.33 2.12
CA HIS A 25 3.60 -13.22 1.16
C HIS A 25 2.18 -12.95 0.64
N VAL A 26 1.77 -11.68 0.65
CA VAL A 26 0.56 -11.23 -0.07
C VAL A 26 0.95 -10.93 -1.52
N PHE A 27 0.36 -11.65 -2.46
CA PHE A 27 0.61 -11.44 -3.88
C PHE A 27 -0.47 -10.56 -4.52
N GLY A 28 -0.04 -9.64 -5.36
CA GLY A 28 -0.89 -8.88 -6.28
C GLY A 28 -0.27 -8.85 -7.67
N VAL A 29 -1.05 -8.44 -8.67
CA VAL A 29 -0.61 -8.34 -10.06
C VAL A 29 -0.37 -6.88 -10.41
N ALA A 30 0.84 -6.52 -10.80
CA ALA A 30 1.18 -5.19 -11.29
C ALA A 30 1.14 -5.17 -12.82
N HIS A 31 0.16 -4.48 -13.39
CA HIS A 31 0.06 -4.19 -14.81
C HIS A 31 0.82 -2.91 -15.11
N ILE A 32 1.97 -3.04 -15.77
CA ILE A 32 2.81 -1.90 -16.17
C ILE A 32 2.64 -1.71 -17.66
N PHE A 33 1.96 -0.63 -18.05
CA PHE A 33 1.84 -0.23 -19.44
C PHE A 33 2.74 0.96 -19.71
N ALA A 34 3.84 0.73 -20.41
CA ALA A 34 4.78 1.77 -20.81
C ALA A 34 4.61 2.07 -22.31
N SER A 35 4.15 3.28 -22.62
CA SER A 35 4.03 3.79 -23.98
C SER A 35 4.93 5.02 -24.17
N PHE A 36 5.09 5.46 -25.42
CA PHE A 36 5.93 6.62 -25.74
C PHE A 36 5.42 7.93 -25.12
N ASN A 37 4.15 8.00 -24.75
CA ASN A 37 3.53 9.22 -24.25
C ASN A 37 3.18 9.14 -22.76
N ASP A 38 3.14 7.93 -22.18
CA ASP A 38 2.71 7.74 -20.80
C ASP A 38 3.08 6.35 -20.25
N THR A 39 3.24 6.27 -18.93
CA THR A 39 3.52 5.04 -18.17
C THR A 39 2.48 4.83 -17.09
N PHE A 40 1.62 3.83 -17.25
CA PHE A 40 0.60 3.48 -16.25
C PHE A 40 1.03 2.29 -15.41
N ILE A 41 0.90 2.42 -14.10
CA ILE A 41 1.06 1.33 -13.14
C ILE A 41 -0.29 1.05 -12.50
N HIS A 42 -0.82 -0.14 -12.75
CA HIS A 42 -2.11 -0.59 -12.24
C HIS A 42 -1.96 -1.90 -11.47
N VAL A 43 -2.11 -1.83 -10.15
CA VAL A 43 -2.01 -2.98 -9.25
C VAL A 43 -3.40 -3.52 -8.95
N THR A 44 -3.60 -4.81 -9.21
CA THR A 44 -4.85 -5.53 -8.94
C THR A 44 -4.62 -6.74 -8.03
N ASP A 45 -5.71 -7.30 -7.53
CA ASP A 45 -5.73 -8.64 -6.96
C ASP A 45 -5.39 -9.72 -8.01
N LEU A 46 -5.23 -10.97 -7.58
CA LEU A 46 -4.90 -12.10 -8.47
C LEU A 46 -5.98 -12.37 -9.52
N SER A 47 -7.24 -11.98 -9.28
CA SER A 47 -8.31 -12.11 -10.27
C SER A 47 -8.29 -11.03 -11.35
N GLY A 48 -7.55 -9.94 -11.13
CA GLY A 48 -7.52 -8.78 -12.02
C GLY A 48 -8.78 -7.92 -11.97
N ARG A 49 -9.73 -8.20 -11.06
CA ARG A 49 -11.02 -7.51 -10.98
C ARG A 49 -11.00 -6.36 -9.98
N GLU A 50 -10.30 -6.54 -8.87
CA GLU A 50 -10.22 -5.54 -7.81
C GLU A 50 -8.96 -4.70 -8.01
N THR A 51 -9.12 -3.38 -8.08
CA THR A 51 -8.01 -2.44 -8.23
C THR A 51 -7.57 -1.96 -6.86
N MET A 52 -6.31 -2.21 -6.51
CA MET A 52 -5.72 -1.70 -5.27
C MET A 52 -5.17 -0.28 -5.47
N VAL A 53 -4.35 -0.09 -6.51
CA VAL A 53 -3.69 1.19 -6.78
C VAL A 53 -3.58 1.39 -8.28
N ARG A 54 -3.86 2.61 -8.75
CA ARG A 54 -3.60 3.03 -10.13
C ARG A 54 -2.89 4.37 -10.13
N ILE A 55 -1.73 4.42 -10.78
CA ILE A 55 -0.93 5.62 -10.97
C ILE A 55 -0.71 5.80 -12.48
N THR A 56 -0.80 7.05 -12.90
CA THR A 56 -0.61 7.53 -14.27
C THR A 56 0.56 8.50 -14.25
#